data_AF-A0A843APT8-F1
#
_entry.id   AF-A0A843APT8-F1
#
_cell.length_a   1.000
_cell.length_b   1.000
_cell.length_c   1.000
_cell.angle_alpha   90.00
_cell.angle_beta   90.00
_cell.angle_gamma   90.00
#
_symmetry.space_group_name_H-M   'P 1'
#
loop_
_entity.id
_entity.type
_entity.pdbx_description
1 polymer ?
#
loop_
_entity_poly.entity_id
_entity_poly.type
_entity_poly.pdbx_seq_one_letter_code
_entity_poly.pdbx_strand_id
1 'polypeptide(L)'
;MKTLITNLRGQCLFNVSMETQPDGLIGLYHGKYRKTELDSFLKGGEIQINAEKPQGALTRILEIIRGAKIHGEVYVAYGAGDIGPLLNFAANQEGVDGIFSCYQEKVVRFPPLQLKISKTRLKIMKLLAQKDLTAIEIGEEVEISRAMVYKHLNGLIEMGMVKRSESMEKYSITKAGMLALI
;
A
#
# COMPACT_ATOMS: atom_id res chain seq x y z
N MET A 1 -14.56 1.23 -18.41
CA MET A 1 -15.13 0.19 -17.52
C MET A 1 -14.78 0.57 -16.10
N LYS A 2 -15.73 0.49 -15.16
CA LYS A 2 -15.52 0.71 -13.73
C LYS A 2 -15.22 -0.61 -13.05
N THR A 3 -14.05 -0.74 -12.44
CA THR A 3 -13.65 -1.95 -11.73
C THR A 3 -13.58 -1.70 -10.23
N LEU A 4 -14.23 -2.54 -9.43
CA LEU A 4 -14.11 -2.53 -7.98
C LEU A 4 -13.17 -3.65 -7.52
N ILE A 5 -12.07 -3.30 -6.86
CA ILE A 5 -11.13 -4.24 -6.25
C ILE A 5 -11.32 -4.22 -4.73
N THR A 6 -11.54 -5.38 -4.09
CA THR A 6 -11.93 -5.38 -2.68
C THR A 6 -11.61 -6.66 -1.92
N ASN A 7 -11.37 -6.55 -0.61
CA ASN A 7 -11.39 -7.67 0.33
C ASN A 7 -12.63 -7.70 1.25
N LEU A 8 -13.63 -6.85 0.97
CA LEU A 8 -14.90 -6.82 1.68
C LEU A 8 -15.78 -8.01 1.29
N ARG A 9 -16.73 -8.35 2.16
CA ARG A 9 -17.70 -9.44 1.96
C ARG A 9 -19.06 -9.05 2.50
N GLY A 10 -20.09 -9.82 2.13
CA GLY A 10 -21.45 -9.69 2.67
C GLY A 10 -22.04 -8.30 2.45
N GLN A 11 -22.69 -7.75 3.49
CA GLN A 11 -23.40 -6.48 3.41
C GLN A 11 -22.49 -5.30 3.01
N CYS A 12 -21.25 -5.27 3.52
CA CYS A 12 -20.29 -4.23 3.15
C CYS A 12 -19.95 -4.23 1.66
N LEU A 13 -19.73 -5.42 1.08
CA LEU A 13 -19.48 -5.58 -0.35
C LEU A 13 -20.69 -5.11 -1.16
N PHE A 14 -21.88 -5.56 -0.78
CA PHE A 14 -23.12 -5.15 -1.43
C PHE A 14 -23.29 -3.62 -1.43
N ASN A 15 -23.14 -2.98 -0.27
CA ASN A 15 -23.33 -1.54 -0.13
C ASN A 15 -22.34 -0.75 -0.98
N VAL A 16 -21.05 -1.13 -1.00
CA VAL A 16 -20.06 -0.41 -1.81
C VAL A 16 -20.25 -0.65 -3.30
N SER A 17 -20.69 -1.84 -3.71
CA SER A 17 -21.06 -2.12 -5.10
C SER A 17 -22.26 -1.28 -5.54
N MET A 18 -23.23 -1.02 -4.66
CA MET A 18 -24.35 -0.11 -4.95
C MET A 18 -23.93 1.35 -5.10
N GLU A 19 -22.99 1.82 -4.28
CA GLU A 19 -22.48 3.19 -4.37
C GLU A 19 -21.59 3.41 -5.61
N THR A 20 -20.75 2.43 -5.94
CA THR A 20 -19.77 2.54 -7.04
C THR A 20 -20.31 2.10 -8.40
N GLN A 21 -21.34 1.25 -8.41
CA GLN A 21 -21.94 0.64 -9.60
C GLN A 21 -20.88 0.10 -10.58
N PRO A 22 -20.02 -0.85 -10.15
CA PRO A 22 -18.91 -1.32 -10.97
C PRO A 22 -19.40 -2.26 -12.08
N ASP A 23 -18.76 -2.16 -13.25
CA ASP A 23 -18.95 -3.09 -14.37
C ASP A 23 -18.24 -4.44 -14.11
N GLY A 24 -17.17 -4.43 -13.30
CA GLY A 24 -16.39 -5.60 -12.94
C GLY A 24 -15.95 -5.61 -11.48
N LEU A 25 -15.92 -6.79 -10.87
CA LEU A 25 -15.47 -7.00 -9.49
C LEU A 25 -14.21 -7.87 -9.44
N ILE A 26 -13.23 -7.48 -8.63
CA ILE A 26 -12.07 -8.32 -8.29
C ILE A 26 -12.02 -8.51 -6.77
N GLY A 27 -12.35 -9.72 -6.32
CA GLY A 27 -12.27 -10.10 -4.92
C GLY A 27 -10.85 -10.54 -4.55
N LEU A 28 -10.28 -9.94 -3.50
CA LEU A 28 -8.97 -10.31 -2.95
C LEU A 28 -9.14 -11.03 -1.60
N TYR A 29 -8.38 -12.10 -1.39
CA TYR A 29 -8.38 -12.80 -0.11
C TYR A 29 -7.01 -13.36 0.24
N HIS A 30 -6.76 -13.52 1.54
CA HIS A 30 -5.56 -14.16 2.09
C HIS A 30 -5.97 -15.39 2.92
N GLY A 31 -5.21 -16.47 2.83
CA GLY A 31 -5.49 -17.71 3.57
C GLY A 31 -6.68 -18.52 3.03
N LYS A 32 -7.40 -19.20 3.94
CA LYS A 32 -8.54 -20.08 3.58
C LYS A 32 -9.73 -19.27 3.09
N TYR A 33 -10.19 -19.62 1.90
CA TYR A 33 -11.33 -18.99 1.25
C TYR A 33 -12.65 -19.68 1.63
N ARG A 34 -13.63 -18.90 2.10
CA ARG A 34 -15.04 -19.30 2.12
C ARG A 34 -15.78 -18.55 1.04
N LYS A 35 -16.38 -19.29 0.10
CA LYS A 35 -17.23 -18.75 -0.97
C LYS A 35 -18.53 -18.23 -0.39
N THR A 36 -18.92 -17.02 -0.75
CA THR A 36 -20.22 -16.43 -0.40
C THR A 36 -21.14 -16.43 -1.61
N GLU A 37 -22.47 -16.44 -1.39
CA GLU A 37 -23.45 -16.47 -2.48
C GLU A 37 -23.37 -15.21 -3.36
N LEU A 38 -22.97 -14.07 -2.79
CA LEU A 38 -22.72 -12.81 -3.52
C LEU A 38 -21.64 -12.94 -4.60
N ASP A 39 -20.67 -13.84 -4.43
CA ASP A 39 -19.58 -14.07 -5.39
C ASP A 39 -20.08 -14.70 -6.70
N SER A 40 -21.32 -15.20 -6.72
CA SER A 40 -21.96 -15.74 -7.92
C SER A 40 -22.70 -14.70 -8.77
N PHE A 41 -22.97 -13.49 -8.24
CA PHE A 41 -23.79 -12.47 -8.89
C PHE A 41 -23.00 -11.38 -9.63
N LEU A 42 -21.70 -11.23 -9.34
CA LEU A 42 -20.87 -10.16 -9.89
C LEU A 42 -19.95 -10.71 -10.98
N LYS A 43 -19.95 -10.09 -12.17
CA LYS A 43 -18.99 -10.40 -13.23
C LYS A 43 -17.60 -10.04 -12.73
N GLY A 44 -16.76 -11.04 -12.50
CA GLY A 44 -15.53 -10.82 -11.76
C GLY A 44 -14.70 -12.08 -11.56
N GLY A 45 -13.53 -11.87 -10.97
CA GLY A 45 -12.60 -12.94 -10.61
C GLY A 45 -12.13 -12.78 -9.18
N GLU A 46 -11.77 -13.89 -8.55
CA GLU A 46 -11.21 -13.90 -7.22
C GLU A 46 -9.73 -14.24 -7.28
N ILE A 47 -8.92 -13.47 -6.57
CA ILE A 47 -7.47 -13.61 -6.57
C ILE A 47 -7.01 -13.84 -5.13
N GLN A 48 -6.42 -15.00 -4.92
CA GLN A 48 -5.71 -15.29 -3.68
C GLN A 48 -4.37 -14.56 -3.63
N ILE A 49 -4.13 -13.83 -2.55
CA ILE A 49 -2.84 -13.20 -2.26
C ILE A 49 -2.01 -14.19 -1.43
N ASN A 50 -1.28 -15.06 -2.13
CA ASN A 50 -0.39 -16.07 -1.55
C ASN A 50 1.03 -15.50 -1.36
N ALA A 51 1.21 -14.68 -0.34
CA ALA A 51 2.52 -14.16 0.01
C ALA A 51 2.76 -14.30 1.52
N GLU A 52 3.90 -14.87 1.89
CA GLU A 52 4.34 -15.01 3.29
C GLU A 52 4.78 -13.68 3.90
N LYS A 53 5.23 -12.75 3.05
CA LYS A 53 5.75 -11.44 3.45
C LYS A 53 4.85 -10.31 2.96
N PRO A 54 4.62 -9.25 3.76
CA PRO A 54 3.81 -8.09 3.36
C PRO A 54 4.26 -7.44 2.05
N GLN A 55 5.57 -7.44 1.76
CA GLN A 55 6.12 -6.90 0.52
C GLN A 55 5.59 -7.64 -0.70
N GLY A 56 5.60 -8.98 -0.68
CA GLY A 56 5.08 -9.79 -1.79
C GLY A 56 3.58 -9.61 -1.98
N ALA A 57 2.83 -9.50 -0.88
CA ALA A 57 1.40 -9.20 -0.93
C ALA A 57 1.14 -7.83 -1.56
N LEU A 58 1.88 -6.81 -1.13
CA LEU A 58 1.76 -5.45 -1.67
C LEU A 58 2.12 -5.39 -3.15
N THR A 59 3.24 -5.98 -3.58
CA THR A 59 3.62 -6.07 -5.00
C THR A 59 2.51 -6.69 -5.83
N ARG A 60 1.93 -7.80 -5.37
CA ARG A 60 0.85 -8.47 -6.09
C ARG A 60 -0.41 -7.60 -6.18
N ILE A 61 -0.77 -6.90 -5.12
CA ILE A 61 -1.90 -5.97 -5.12
C ILE A 61 -1.67 -4.81 -6.10
N LEU A 62 -0.46 -4.23 -6.11
CA LEU A 62 -0.09 -3.16 -7.03
C LEU A 62 -0.20 -3.62 -8.49
N GLU A 63 0.26 -4.82 -8.83
CA GLU A 63 0.11 -5.41 -10.17
C GLU A 63 -1.37 -5.51 -10.58
N ILE A 64 -2.23 -5.96 -9.67
CA ILE A 64 -3.67 -6.11 -9.94
C ILE A 64 -4.31 -4.74 -10.19
N ILE A 65 -4.02 -3.75 -9.34
CA ILE A 65 -4.53 -2.38 -9.51
C ILE A 65 -4.04 -1.80 -10.84
N ARG A 66 -2.73 -1.87 -11.13
CA ARG A 66 -2.14 -1.37 -12.38
C ARG A 66 -2.76 -2.03 -13.60
N GLY A 67 -2.95 -3.35 -13.56
CA GLY A 67 -3.62 -4.09 -14.62
C GLY A 67 -5.05 -3.63 -14.86
N ALA A 68 -5.83 -3.44 -13.80
CA ALA A 68 -7.20 -2.95 -13.90
C ALA A 68 -7.27 -1.50 -14.45
N LYS A 69 -6.33 -0.63 -14.06
CA LYS A 69 -6.26 0.76 -14.53
C LYS A 69 -6.05 0.89 -16.04
N ILE A 70 -5.46 -0.11 -16.70
CA ILE A 70 -5.33 -0.13 -18.17
C ILE A 70 -6.71 -0.15 -18.84
N HIS A 71 -7.72 -0.71 -18.19
CA HIS A 71 -9.05 -0.93 -18.75
C HIS A 71 -10.10 0.12 -18.33
N GLY A 72 -9.75 1.05 -17.44
CA GLY A 72 -10.61 2.17 -17.05
C GLY A 72 -10.46 2.60 -15.60
N GLU A 73 -11.55 3.12 -15.05
CA GLU A 73 -11.62 3.61 -13.67
C GLU A 73 -11.53 2.45 -12.67
N VAL A 74 -10.73 2.65 -11.63
CA VAL A 74 -10.53 1.68 -10.56
C VAL A 74 -10.99 2.29 -9.24
N TYR A 75 -11.85 1.56 -8.57
CA TYR A 75 -12.29 1.85 -7.21
C TYR A 75 -11.78 0.74 -6.31
N VAL A 76 -11.31 1.10 -5.12
CA VAL A 76 -10.81 0.15 -4.14
C VAL A 76 -11.64 0.25 -2.88
N ALA A 77 -12.13 -0.87 -2.37
CA ALA A 77 -12.81 -0.93 -1.08
C ALA A 77 -12.10 -1.92 -0.16
N TYR A 78 -11.74 -1.51 1.05
CA TYR A 78 -10.99 -2.35 1.96
C TYR A 78 -11.64 -2.48 3.34
N GLY A 79 -11.52 -3.68 3.92
CA GLY A 79 -11.93 -3.99 5.28
C GLY A 79 -10.72 -4.25 6.19
N ALA A 80 -10.99 -4.89 7.33
CA ALA A 80 -9.95 -5.35 8.25
C ALA A 80 -9.18 -6.58 7.70
N GLY A 81 -8.23 -7.10 8.49
CA GLY A 81 -7.43 -8.27 8.18
C GLY A 81 -6.08 -7.94 7.53
N ASP A 82 -5.35 -8.98 7.10
CA ASP A 82 -3.94 -8.85 6.73
C ASP A 82 -3.70 -8.04 5.44
N ILE A 83 -4.61 -8.15 4.48
CA ILE A 83 -4.47 -7.48 3.16
C ILE A 83 -5.23 -6.17 3.06
N GLY A 84 -6.16 -5.88 3.97
CA GLY A 84 -6.98 -4.66 3.91
C GLY A 84 -6.15 -3.38 3.98
N PRO A 85 -5.28 -3.21 5.00
CA PRO A 85 -4.37 -2.07 5.08
C PRO A 85 -3.40 -1.97 3.89
N LEU A 86 -2.90 -3.11 3.38
CA LEU A 86 -2.02 -3.12 2.20
C LEU A 86 -2.75 -2.70 0.94
N LEU A 87 -4.01 -3.11 0.79
CA LEU A 87 -4.89 -2.71 -0.31
C LEU A 87 -5.17 -1.20 -0.28
N ASN A 88 -5.45 -0.64 0.89
CA ASN A 88 -5.56 0.81 1.06
C ASN A 88 -4.25 1.54 0.71
N PHE A 89 -3.11 1.03 1.17
CA PHE A 89 -1.81 1.61 0.87
C PHE A 89 -1.54 1.64 -0.64
N ALA A 90 -1.74 0.50 -1.32
CA ALA A 90 -1.57 0.38 -2.76
C ALA A 90 -2.51 1.31 -3.54
N ALA A 91 -3.77 1.42 -3.11
CA ALA A 91 -4.76 2.29 -3.75
C ALA A 91 -4.35 3.77 -3.71
N ASN A 92 -3.86 4.23 -2.56
CA ASN A 92 -3.35 5.59 -2.40
C ASN A 92 -2.09 5.83 -3.25
N GLN A 93 -1.19 4.86 -3.27
CA GLN A 93 0.04 4.94 -4.05
C GLN A 93 -0.22 5.01 -5.56
N GLU A 94 -1.15 4.21 -6.07
CA GLU A 94 -1.49 4.17 -7.50
C GLU A 94 -2.44 5.29 -7.92
N GLY A 95 -3.00 6.06 -6.99
CA GLY A 95 -3.97 7.12 -7.29
C GLY A 95 -5.18 6.56 -8.04
N VAL A 96 -5.96 5.72 -7.35
CA VAL A 96 -7.23 5.17 -7.88
C VAL A 96 -8.37 6.20 -7.78
N ASP A 97 -9.47 5.98 -8.52
CA ASP A 97 -10.58 6.94 -8.68
C ASP A 97 -11.48 7.05 -7.42
N GLY A 98 -11.44 6.05 -6.56
CA GLY A 98 -12.07 6.11 -5.24
C GLY A 98 -11.58 5.04 -4.29
N ILE A 99 -11.48 5.41 -3.01
CA ILE A 99 -11.08 4.54 -1.93
C ILE A 99 -12.20 4.52 -0.89
N PHE A 100 -12.64 3.32 -0.51
CA PHE A 100 -13.73 3.11 0.43
C PHE A 100 -13.32 2.16 1.53
N SER A 101 -13.93 2.32 2.70
CA SER A 101 -13.91 1.32 3.75
C SER A 101 -15.30 1.13 4.33
N CYS A 102 -15.46 0.06 5.11
CA CYS A 102 -16.71 -0.26 5.77
C CYS A 102 -16.56 -0.11 7.27
N TYR A 103 -17.39 0.72 7.88
CA TYR A 103 -17.48 0.88 9.33
C TYR A 103 -18.92 0.62 9.78
N GLN A 104 -19.13 -0.45 10.56
CA GLN A 104 -20.47 -0.87 11.01
C GLN A 104 -21.47 -0.93 9.84
N GLU A 105 -21.09 -1.62 8.76
CA GLU A 105 -21.89 -1.78 7.52
C GLU A 105 -22.12 -0.49 6.71
N LYS A 106 -21.65 0.66 7.19
CA LYS A 106 -21.68 1.92 6.45
C LYS A 106 -20.46 2.04 5.57
N VAL A 107 -20.69 2.38 4.31
CA VAL A 107 -19.62 2.68 3.36
C VAL A 107 -19.13 4.10 3.62
N VAL A 108 -17.81 4.23 3.75
CA VAL A 108 -17.13 5.50 3.96
C VAL A 108 -16.12 5.68 2.85
N ARG A 109 -16.31 6.72 2.04
CA ARG A 109 -15.31 7.14 1.05
C ARG A 109 -14.20 7.94 1.74
N PHE A 110 -12.96 7.52 1.56
CA PHE A 110 -11.81 8.26 2.02
C PHE A 110 -11.32 9.25 0.96
N PRO A 111 -10.80 10.42 1.39
CA PRO A 111 -10.03 11.27 0.48
C PRO A 111 -8.72 10.58 0.10
N PRO A 112 -8.16 10.87 -1.09
CA PRO A 112 -6.86 10.35 -1.47
C PRO A 112 -5.77 10.86 -0.51
N LEU A 113 -4.92 9.95 -0.06
CA LEU A 113 -3.76 10.23 0.78
C LEU A 113 -2.49 10.12 -0.06
N GLN A 114 -1.59 11.10 0.08
CA GLN A 114 -0.31 11.09 -0.62
C GLN A 114 0.84 10.98 0.37
N LEU A 115 1.69 9.97 0.17
CA LEU A 115 2.93 9.84 0.90
C LEU A 115 3.96 10.83 0.33
N LYS A 116 4.16 11.97 1.01
CA LYS A 116 5.08 13.01 0.55
C LYS A 116 6.53 12.71 0.99
N ILE A 117 7.25 11.96 0.16
CA ILE A 117 8.70 11.71 0.34
C ILE A 117 9.48 12.58 -0.66
N SER A 118 10.41 13.41 -0.15
CA SER A 118 11.26 14.22 -1.02
C SER A 118 12.25 13.34 -1.82
N LYS A 119 12.69 13.83 -2.98
CA LYS A 119 13.69 13.11 -3.82
C LYS A 119 14.93 12.71 -3.01
N THR A 120 15.42 13.60 -2.14
CA THR A 120 16.58 13.33 -1.27
C THR A 120 16.29 12.22 -0.26
N ARG A 121 15.13 12.27 0.41
CA ARG A 121 14.72 11.21 1.35
C ARG A 121 14.58 9.86 0.65
N LEU A 122 14.02 9.85 -0.56
CA LEU A 122 13.90 8.63 -1.36
C LEU A 122 15.28 8.06 -1.74
N LYS A 123 16.25 8.91 -2.14
CA LYS A 123 17.63 8.48 -2.39
C LYS A 123 18.25 7.82 -1.15
N ILE A 124 18.12 8.47 0.01
CA ILE A 124 18.62 7.93 1.30
C ILE A 124 17.97 6.58 1.60
N MET A 125 16.65 6.47 1.48
CA MET A 125 15.94 5.20 1.72
C MET A 125 16.41 4.10 0.77
N LYS A 126 16.64 4.40 -0.52
CA LYS A 126 17.16 3.42 -1.49
C LYS A 126 18.55 2.90 -1.12
N LEU A 127 19.44 3.76 -0.61
CA LEU A 127 20.76 3.34 -0.11
C LEU A 127 20.61 2.43 1.11
N LEU A 128 19.77 2.84 2.07
CA LEU A 128 19.52 2.08 3.30
C LEU A 128 18.77 0.76 3.09
N ALA A 129 18.10 0.59 1.94
CA ALA A 129 17.51 -0.68 1.53
C ALA A 129 18.56 -1.74 1.13
N GLN A 130 19.77 -1.30 0.78
CA GLN A 130 20.86 -2.19 0.37
C GLN A 130 21.79 -2.55 1.53
N LYS A 131 22.10 -1.57 2.40
CA LYS A 131 23.02 -1.73 3.53
C LYS A 131 22.81 -0.66 4.60
N ASP A 132 23.21 -0.98 5.83
CA ASP A 132 23.24 -0.02 6.93
C ASP A 132 24.40 0.95 6.78
N LEU A 133 24.12 2.26 6.89
CA LEU A 133 25.08 3.34 6.66
C LEU A 133 25.10 4.35 7.79
N THR A 134 26.25 4.95 8.03
CA THR A 134 26.43 6.11 8.89
C THR A 134 25.95 7.39 8.20
N ALA A 135 25.74 8.46 8.97
CA ALA A 135 25.37 9.76 8.40
C ALA A 135 26.46 10.37 7.49
N ILE A 136 27.73 9.95 7.64
CA ILE A 136 28.84 10.42 6.81
C ILE A 136 28.74 9.76 5.44
N GLU A 137 28.69 8.41 5.40
CA GLU A 137 28.57 7.64 4.15
C GLU A 137 27.32 8.05 3.35
N ILE A 138 26.19 8.30 4.02
CA ILE A 138 24.97 8.79 3.35
C ILE A 138 25.19 10.18 2.72
N GLY A 139 25.93 11.07 3.40
CA GLY A 139 26.22 12.41 2.91
C GLY A 139 27.09 12.40 1.66
N GLU A 140 28.09 11.51 1.62
CA GLU A 140 28.96 11.29 0.48
C GLU A 140 28.18 10.75 -0.73
N GLU A 141 27.37 9.71 -0.54
CA GLU A 141 26.60 9.06 -1.62
C GLU A 141 25.45 9.92 -2.17
N VAL A 142 24.86 10.79 -1.34
CA VAL A 142 23.73 11.66 -1.73
C VAL A 142 24.19 13.08 -2.09
N GLU A 143 25.48 13.38 -1.94
CA GLU A 143 26.11 14.68 -2.20
C GLU A 143 25.45 15.83 -1.40
N ILE A 144 25.23 15.62 -0.09
CA ILE A 144 24.66 16.62 0.81
C ILE A 144 25.48 16.76 2.09
N SER A 145 25.40 17.94 2.71
CA SER A 145 26.10 18.18 3.98
C SER A 145 25.59 17.26 5.08
N ARG A 146 26.47 16.89 6.01
CA ARG A 146 26.13 16.05 7.16
C ARG A 146 24.94 16.59 7.97
N ALA A 147 24.84 17.92 8.11
CA ALA A 147 23.70 18.56 8.78
C ALA A 147 22.37 18.29 8.05
N MET A 148 22.38 18.31 6.71
CA MET A 148 21.21 17.99 5.90
C MET A 148 20.86 16.51 5.96
N VAL A 149 21.86 15.62 6.03
CA VAL A 149 21.63 14.18 6.26
C VAL A 149 20.84 13.97 7.54
N TYR A 150 21.28 14.55 8.67
CA TYR A 150 20.56 14.42 9.94
C TYR A 150 19.13 14.97 9.88
N LYS A 151 18.92 16.11 9.22
CA LYS A 151 17.58 16.67 9.00
C LYS A 151 16.67 15.70 8.23
N HIS A 152 17.20 15.05 7.19
CA HIS A 152 16.44 14.08 6.41
C HIS A 152 16.18 12.78 7.18
N LEU A 153 17.19 12.26 7.88
CA LEU A 153 17.09 11.05 8.70
C LEU A 153 16.09 11.24 9.85
N ASN A 154 16.11 12.36 10.56
CA ASN A 154 15.15 12.63 11.63
C ASN A 154 13.70 12.59 11.11
N GLY A 155 13.43 13.25 9.98
CA GLY A 155 12.10 13.18 9.38
C GLY A 155 11.72 11.77 8.89
N LEU A 156 12.69 10.98 8.41
CA LEU A 156 12.45 9.58 8.04
C LEU A 156 12.19 8.68 9.26
N ILE A 157 12.82 8.97 10.39
CA ILE A 157 12.61 8.28 11.66
C ILE A 157 11.24 8.61 12.24
N GLU A 158 10.83 9.89 12.23
CA GLU A 158 9.50 10.33 12.66
C GLU A 158 8.38 9.66 11.85
N MET A 159 8.60 9.43 10.55
CA MET A 159 7.68 8.67 9.69
C MET A 159 7.77 7.14 9.85
N GLY A 160 8.67 6.65 10.70
CA GLY A 160 8.89 5.21 10.91
C GLY A 160 9.53 4.48 9.74
N MET A 161 10.12 5.19 8.77
CA MET A 161 10.70 4.62 7.54
C MET A 161 12.14 4.16 7.72
N VAL A 162 12.86 4.80 8.65
CA VAL A 162 14.27 4.51 8.98
C VAL A 162 14.39 4.41 10.50
N LYS A 163 15.35 3.62 10.99
CA LYS A 163 15.71 3.53 12.41
C LYS A 163 17.22 3.61 12.58
N ARG A 164 17.69 3.90 13.79
CA ARG A 164 19.09 3.64 14.16
C ARG A 164 19.29 2.13 14.26
N SER A 165 20.40 1.62 13.72
CA SER A 165 20.74 0.21 13.86
C SER A 165 21.26 -0.07 15.27
N GLU A 166 21.50 -1.35 15.57
CA GLU A 166 22.04 -1.78 16.87
C GLU A 166 23.45 -1.22 17.13
N SER A 167 24.24 -1.02 16.06
CA SER A 167 25.41 -0.15 16.13
C SER A 167 24.92 1.30 16.09
N MET A 168 24.84 1.97 17.24
CA MET A 168 24.26 3.32 17.44
C MET A 168 24.72 4.43 16.47
N GLU A 169 25.75 4.17 15.65
CA GLU A 169 26.32 5.07 14.65
C GLU A 169 25.71 4.93 13.23
N LYS A 170 25.03 3.81 12.95
CA LYS A 170 24.44 3.51 11.64
C LYS A 170 22.92 3.59 11.65
N TYR A 171 22.37 3.72 10.45
CA TYR A 171 20.94 3.77 10.17
C TYR A 171 20.57 2.59 9.28
N SER A 172 19.36 2.06 9.48
CA SER A 172 18.79 0.94 8.73
C SER A 172 17.38 1.27 8.29
N ILE A 173 16.94 0.73 7.14
CA ILE A 173 15.56 0.87 6.71
C ILE A 173 14.63 -0.02 7.56
N THR A 174 13.40 0.45 7.81
CA THR A 174 12.39 -0.36 8.50
C THR A 174 11.56 -1.18 7.50
N LYS A 175 10.73 -2.09 8.01
CA LYS A 175 9.74 -2.80 7.17
C LYS A 175 8.77 -1.83 6.49
N ALA A 176 8.35 -0.76 7.18
CA ALA A 176 7.49 0.28 6.60
C ALA A 176 8.23 1.05 5.50
N GLY A 177 9.50 1.39 5.74
CA GLY A 177 10.37 2.00 4.72
C GLY A 177 10.52 1.13 3.48
N MET A 178 10.68 -0.18 3.66
CA MET A 178 10.72 -1.13 2.54
C MET A 178 9.42 -1.18 1.75
N LEU A 179 8.26 -1.16 2.42
CA LEU A 179 6.96 -1.13 1.74
C LEU A 179 6.77 0.16 0.92
N ALA A 180 7.24 1.30 1.46
CA ALA A 180 7.18 2.59 0.78
C ALA A 180 8.11 2.74 -0.43
N LEU A 181 9.02 1.78 -0.65
CA LEU A 181 9.93 1.75 -1.81
C LEU A 181 9.45 0.86 -2.97
N ILE A 182 8.43 0.02 -2.75
CA ILE A 182 7.80 -0.82 -3.79
C ILE A 182 7.02 0.08 -4.74
#